data_AF-A0A0L0GY12-F1
#
_entry.id   AF-A0A0L0GY12-F1
#
_cell.length_a   1.000
_cell.length_b   1.000
_cell.length_c   1.000
_cell.angle_alpha   90.00
_cell.angle_beta   90.00
_cell.angle_gamma   90.00
#
_symmetry.space_group_name_H-M   'P 1'
#
loop_
_entity.id
_entity.type
_entity.pdbx_description
1 polymer ?
#
loop_
_entity_poly.entity_id
_entity_poly.type
_entity_poly.pdbx_seq_one_letter_code
_entity_poly.pdbx_strand_id
1 'polypeptide(L)' 'MKTADVVSHFGKKANVARALKISRSSVSEWGELVPERRAARLEKITGGALKYEASLYEKGNNKALEGSD' A
#
# COMPACT_ATOMS: atom_id res chain seq x y z
N MET A 1 -4.62 2.55 -1.20
CA MET A 1 -5.10 1.71 -0.08
C MET A 1 -4.66 2.32 1.25
N LYS A 2 -5.58 2.56 2.19
CA LYS A 2 -5.25 3.15 3.50
C LYS A 2 -4.66 2.12 4.46
N THR A 3 -3.64 2.50 5.21
CA THR A 3 -3.02 1.62 6.21
C THR A 3 -4.02 1.20 7.29
N ALA A 4 -4.92 2.10 7.69
CA ALA A 4 -5.95 1.80 8.67
C ALA A 4 -6.91 0.69 8.21
N ASP A 5 -7.36 0.73 6.95
CA ASP A 5 -8.20 -0.32 6.36
C ASP A 5 -7.51 -1.69 6.36
N VAL A 6 -6.23 -1.72 5.98
CA VAL A 6 -5.45 -2.97 6.01
C VAL A 6 -5.35 -3.50 7.44
N VAL A 7 -5.03 -2.63 8.40
CA VAL A 7 -4.93 -3.05 9.81
C VAL A 7 -6.27 -3.51 10.35
N SER A 8 -7.38 -2.88 9.96
CA SER A 8 -8.73 -3.29 10.32
C SER A 8 -9.08 -4.66 9.74
N HIS A 9 -8.80 -4.89 8.46
CA HIS A 9 -9.06 -6.16 7.77
C HIS A 9 -8.27 -7.33 8.36
N PHE A 10 -6.98 -7.12 8.65
CA PHE A 10 -6.12 -8.12 9.28
C PHE A 10 -6.24 -8.14 10.82
N GLY A 11 -7.01 -7.22 11.41
CA GLY A 11 -7.18 -6.97 12.84
C GLY A 11 -5.98 -6.35 13.57
N LYS A 12 -4.74 -6.75 13.24
CA LYS A 12 -3.51 -6.26 13.91
C LYS A 12 -2.39 -6.02 12.90
N LYS A 13 -1.58 -4.96 13.15
CA LYS A 13 -0.34 -4.67 12.39
C LYS A 13 0.62 -5.87 12.29
N ALA A 14 0.66 -6.70 13.34
CA ALA A 14 1.48 -7.92 13.35
C ALA A 14 1.04 -8.97 12.31
N ASN A 15 -0.27 -9.08 12.04
CA ASN A 15 -0.80 -10.00 11.05
C ASN A 15 -0.45 -9.53 9.63
N VAL A 16 -0.54 -8.22 9.38
CA VAL A 16 -0.09 -7.60 8.13
C VAL A 16 1.41 -7.85 7.89
N ALA A 17 2.24 -7.68 8.93
CA ALA A 17 3.67 -7.95 8.87
C ALA A 17 3.97 -9.42 8.52
N ARG A 18 3.25 -10.36 9.16
CA ARG A 18 3.35 -11.81 8.87
C ARG A 18 2.92 -12.14 7.44
N ALA A 19 1.82 -11.56 6.96
CA ALA A 19 1.32 -11.76 5.60
C ALA A 19 2.36 -11.33 4.55
N LEU A 20 3.04 -10.21 4.79
CA LEU A 20 4.08 -9.68 3.89
C LEU A 20 5.49 -10.20 4.16
N LYS A 21 5.67 -11.04 5.19
CA LYS A 21 6.98 -11.51 5.69
C LYS A 21 7.96 -10.36 5.94
N ILE A 22 7.48 -9.29 6.59
CA ILE A 22 8.26 -8.12 7.00
C ILE A 22 8.21 -7.94 8.52
N SER A 23 9.02 -7.01 9.03
CA SER A 23 8.98 -6.64 10.44
C SER A 23 7.73 -5.82 10.77
N ARG A 24 7.26 -5.89 12.03
CA ARG A 24 6.19 -5.03 12.55
C ARG A 24 6.58 -3.55 12.45
N SER A 25 7.86 -3.24 12.61
CA SER A 25 8.43 -1.89 12.48
C SER A 25 8.10 -1.30 11.11
N SER A 26 8.29 -2.07 10.03
CA SER A 26 7.97 -1.61 8.68
C SER A 26 6.49 -1.26 8.50
N VAL A 27 5.56 -1.96 9.16
CA VAL A 27 4.12 -1.64 9.09
C VAL A 27 3.79 -0.38 9.90
N SER A 28 4.54 -0.10 10.97
CA SER A 28 4.40 1.13 11.74
C SER A 28 5.01 2.34 11.04
N GLU A 29 6.03 2.14 10.21
CA GLU A 29 6.62 3.17 9.35
C GLU A 29 5.72 3.56 8.18
N TRP A 30 4.71 2.75 7.85
CA TRP A 30 3.72 3.16 6.88
C TRP A 30 2.92 4.34 7.43
N GLY A 31 2.85 5.41 6.64
CA GLY A 31 1.99 6.55 6.93
C GLY A 31 0.51 6.22 6.74
N GLU A 32 -0.26 7.23 6.36
CA GLU A 32 -1.70 7.07 6.15
C GLU A 32 -2.03 6.07 5.01
N LEU A 33 -1.18 6.03 3.99
CA LEU A 33 -1.29 5.14 2.84
C LEU A 33 -0.22 4.05 2.88
N VAL A 34 -0.62 2.82 2.52
CA VAL A 34 0.31 1.71 2.35
C VAL A 34 1.16 1.96 1.11
N PRO A 35 2.48 1.75 1.10
CA PRO A 35 3.30 1.91 -0.09
C PRO A 35 2.80 1.06 -1.27
N GLU A 36 2.83 1.60 -2.48
CA GLU A 36 2.32 0.98 -3.71
C GLU A 36 2.72 -0.51 -3.85
N ARG A 37 4.03 -0.80 -3.80
CA ARG A 37 4.57 -2.16 -3.90
C ARG A 37 4.04 -3.12 -2.84
N ARG A 38 3.68 -2.61 -1.65
CA ARG A 38 3.13 -3.42 -0.56
C ARG A 38 1.63 -3.61 -0.72
N ALA A 39 0.92 -2.59 -1.16
CA ALA A 39 -0.51 -2.65 -1.44
C ALA A 39 -0.83 -3.67 -2.54
N ALA A 40 -0.06 -3.69 -3.64
CA ALA A 40 -0.21 -4.69 -4.69
C ALA A 40 0.05 -6.14 -4.20
N ARG A 41 1.00 -6.33 -3.27
CA ARG A 41 1.20 -7.64 -2.63
C ARG A 41 0.02 -8.02 -1.72
N LEU A 42 -0.50 -7.07 -0.95
CA LEU A 42 -1.62 -7.31 -0.05
C LEU A 42 -2.88 -7.69 -0.81
N GLU A 43 -3.17 -7.04 -1.94
CA GLU A 43 -4.29 -7.41 -2.81
C GLU A 43 -4.20 -8.89 -3.24
N LYS A 44 -3.02 -9.34 -3.70
CA LYS A 44 -2.78 -10.74 -4.07
C LYS A 44 -2.94 -11.70 -2.90
N ILE A 45 -2.44 -11.34 -1.72
CA ILE A 45 -2.55 -12.18 -0.51
C ILE A 45 -4.00 -12.28 -0.03
N THR A 46 -4.74 -11.18 -0.12
CA THR A 46 -6.14 -11.10 0.32
C THR A 46 -7.15 -11.55 -0.73
N GLY A 47 -6.68 -11.99 -1.90
CA GLY A 47 -7.55 -12.43 -2.99
C GLY A 47 -8.48 -11.34 -3.53
N GLY A 48 -8.07 -10.07 -3.45
CA GLY A 48 -8.88 -8.93 -3.88
C GLY A 48 -9.82 -8.35 -2.81
N ALA A 49 -9.76 -8.80 -1.55
CA ALA A 49 -10.55 -8.19 -0.47
C ALA A 49 -10.10 -6.75 -0.15
N LEU A 50 -8.81 -6.45 -0.36
CA LEU A 50 -8.27 -5.09 -0.28
C LEU A 50 -7.95 -4.59 -1.69
N LYS A 51 -8.76 -3.67 -2.21
CA LYS A 51 -8.54 -3.07 -3.54
C LYS A 51 -7.31 -2.18 -3.54
N TYR A 52 -6.36 -2.51 -4.41
CA TYR A 52 -5.25 -1.64 -4.73
C TYR A 52 -5.65 -0.71 -5.88
N GLU A 53 -5.81 0.58 -5.56
CA GLU A 53 -6.08 1.62 -6.55
C GLU A 53 -4.76 2.34 -6.88
N ALA A 54 -4.19 2.07 -8.06
CA ALA A 54 -2.96 2.72 -8.54
C ALA A 54 -3.13 4.25 -8.62
N SER A 55 -4.33 4.73 -8.94
CA SER A 55 -4.68 6.16 -9.01
C SER A 55 -4.44 6.92 -7.69
N LEU A 56 -4.41 6.23 -6.54
CA LEU A 56 -4.07 6.84 -5.25
C LEU A 56 -2.57 7.12 -5.09
N TYR A 57 -1.73 6.44 -5.88
CA TYR A 57 -0.27 6.53 -5.85
C TYR A 57 0.29 7.34 -7.02
N GLU A 58 -0.51 7.54 -8.07
CA GLU A 58 -0.17 8.30 -9.28
C GLU A 58 -0.01 9.83 -9.05
N LYS A 59 -0.19 10.32 -7.81
CA LYS A 59 0.09 11.72 -7.45
C LYS A 59 1.60 11.98 -7.41
N GLY A 60 2.21 12.05 -8.59
CA GLY A 60 3.62 12.39 -8.75
C GLY A 60 4.16 12.39 -10.18
N ASN A 61 3.46 11.84 -11.17
CA ASN A 61 4.01 11.71 -12.53
C ASN A 61 3.70 12.85 -13.51
N ASN A 62 3.03 13.93 -13.07
CA ASN A 62 2.90 15.15 -13.89
C ASN A 62 4.06 16.12 -13.63
N LYS A 63 5.30 15.71 -13.93
CA LYS A 63 6.40 16.66 -14.17
C LYS A 63 7.50 16.10 -15.09
N ALA A 64 7.11 15.47 -16.19
CA ALA A 64 8.01 15.27 -17.33
C ALA A 64 7.17 15.04 -18.58
N LEU A 65 6.94 16.11 -19.36
CA LEU A 65 6.63 16.16 -20.80
C LEU A 65 5.97 17.51 -21.20
N GLU A 66 6.45 18.64 -20.68
CA GLU A 66 6.21 19.93 -21.33
C GLU A 66 7.54 20.69 -21.37
N GLY A 67 8.25 20.47 -22.46
CA GLY A 67 9.63 20.88 -22.69
C GLY A 67 10.16 20.30 -23.99
N SER A 68 9.34 20.33 -25.04
CA SER A 68 9.74 20.14 -26.43
C SER A 68 8.56 20.55 -27.32
N ASP A 69 8.50 21.83 -27.65
CA ASP A 69 8.45 22.35 -29.03
C ASP A 69 9.02 23.79 -29.03
#